data_AF-D8FY19-F1
#
_entry.id   AF-D8FY19-F1
#
_cell.length_a   1.000
_cell.length_b   1.000
_cell.length_c   1.000
_cell.angle_alpha   90.00
_cell.angle_beta   90.00
_cell.angle_gamma   90.00
#
_symmetry.space_group_name_H-M   'P 1'
#
loop_
_entity.id
_entity.type
_entity.pdbx_description
1 polymer ?
#
loop_
_entity_poly.entity_id
_entity_poly.type
_entity_poly.pdbx_seq_one_letter_code
_entity_poly.pdbx_strand_id
1 'polypeptide(L)'
;MKIELKHDPEADAAYFTLSEGEIADSEESPPGIVWDFDKNNQVVGVEILNFKYRTPDEFFNLAEASESYLTEEQKIAFRDFFSKTPLPV
;
A
#
# COMPACT_ATOMS: atom_id res chain seq x y z
N MET A 1 -2.25 -10.69 10.59
CA MET A 1 -2.60 -9.96 9.35
C MET A 1 -2.10 -10.73 8.12
N LYS A 2 -2.85 -10.75 7.01
CA LYS A 2 -2.40 -11.30 5.71
C LYS A 2 -2.47 -10.16 4.70
N ILE A 3 -1.34 -9.85 4.06
CA ILE A 3 -1.28 -8.89 2.96
C ILE A 3 -1.49 -9.64 1.66
N GLU A 4 -2.41 -9.15 0.83
CA GLU A 4 -2.61 -9.66 -0.53
C GLU A 4 -2.22 -8.60 -1.55
N LEU A 5 -1.31 -8.97 -2.46
CA LEU A 5 -0.90 -8.13 -3.58
C LEU A 5 -1.64 -8.55 -4.84
N LYS A 6 -2.28 -7.59 -5.49
CA LYS A 6 -2.85 -7.72 -6.83
C LYS A 6 -2.19 -6.70 -7.75
N HIS A 7 -1.60 -7.17 -8.84
CA HIS A 7 -1.05 -6.30 -9.88
C HIS A 7 -2.06 -6.13 -11.02
N ASP A 8 -2.33 -4.89 -11.40
CA ASP A 8 -3.10 -4.52 -12.58
C ASP A 8 -2.16 -3.90 -13.64
N PRO A 9 -1.73 -4.68 -14.64
CA PRO A 9 -0.80 -4.20 -15.65
C PRO A 9 -1.41 -3.21 -16.64
N GLU A 10 -2.74 -3.18 -16.80
CA GLU A 10 -3.46 -2.25 -17.67
C GLU A 10 -3.53 -0.86 -17.05
N ALA A 11 -3.77 -0.80 -15.73
CA ALA A 11 -3.75 0.44 -14.96
C ALA A 11 -2.34 0.91 -14.56
N ASP A 12 -1.31 0.07 -14.75
CA ASP A 12 0.04 0.27 -14.20
C ASP A 12 0.01 0.52 -12.67
N ALA A 13 -0.75 -0.34 -11.98
CA ALA A 13 -1.04 -0.19 -10.56
C ALA A 13 -0.87 -1.50 -9.79
N ALA A 14 -0.54 -1.40 -8.51
CA ALA A 14 -0.51 -2.52 -7.58
C ALA A 14 -1.35 -2.22 -6.35
N TYR A 15 -2.27 -3.14 -6.04
CA TYR A 15 -3.16 -3.03 -4.90
C TYR A 15 -2.73 -3.99 -3.78
N PHE A 16 -2.61 -3.45 -2.57
CA PHE A 16 -2.29 -4.21 -1.36
C PHE A 16 -3.50 -4.18 -0.43
N THR A 17 -4.11 -5.34 -0.22
CA THR A 17 -5.15 -5.49 0.80
C THR A 17 -4.50 -5.69 2.16
N LEU A 18 -4.79 -4.82 3.13
CA LEU A 18 -4.23 -4.87 4.49
C LEU A 18 -5.22 -5.49 5.49
N SER A 19 -6.52 -5.35 5.25
CA SER A 19 -7.58 -5.98 6.05
C SER A 19 -8.84 -6.26 5.20
N GLU A 20 -9.76 -7.08 5.72
CA GLU A 20 -11.00 -7.47 5.02
C GLU A 20 -12.12 -6.41 5.12
N GLY A 21 -11.82 -5.19 5.55
CA GLY A 21 -12.81 -4.13 5.70
C GLY A 21 -13.32 -3.59 4.36
N GLU A 22 -14.58 -3.12 4.34
CA GLU A 22 -15.13 -2.41 3.18
C GLU A 22 -14.51 -1.01 3.07
N ILE A 23 -14.12 -0.64 1.85
CA ILE A 23 -13.63 0.69 1.52
C ILE A 23 -14.80 1.67 1.58
N ALA A 24 -14.67 2.71 2.41
CA ALA A 24 -15.64 3.78 2.55
C ALA A 24 -15.14 5.10 1.94
N ASP A 25 -13.82 5.33 1.94
CA ASP A 25 -13.19 6.52 1.38
C ASP A 25 -11.78 6.22 0.88
N SER A 26 -11.23 7.08 0.04
CA SER A 26 -9.89 6.95 -0.55
C SER A 26 -9.17 8.30 -0.63
N GLU A 27 -7.89 8.35 -0.27
CA GLU A 27 -7.07 9.56 -0.35
C GLU A 27 -5.75 9.30 -1.08
N GLU A 28 -5.43 10.13 -2.08
CA GLU A 28 -4.10 10.11 -2.71
C GLU A 28 -3.13 11.02 -1.95
N SER A 29 -2.17 10.43 -1.22
CA SER A 29 -1.17 11.18 -0.46
C SER A 29 -0.01 10.29 0.01
N PRO A 30 1.22 10.45 -0.49
CA PRO A 30 1.67 11.39 -1.52
C PRO A 30 1.22 10.97 -2.94
N PRO A 31 1.49 11.79 -3.98
CA PRO A 31 1.12 11.46 -5.34
C PRO A 31 1.53 10.05 -5.81
N GLY A 32 0.56 9.39 -6.42
CA GLY A 32 0.61 8.02 -6.89
C GLY A 32 0.55 6.95 -5.79
N ILE A 33 0.11 7.31 -4.58
CA ILE A 33 -0.27 6.37 -3.52
C ILE A 33 -1.65 6.72 -3.02
N VAL A 34 -2.58 5.78 -3.18
CA VAL A 34 -3.96 5.92 -2.73
C VAL A 34 -4.16 5.05 -1.50
N TRP A 35 -4.57 5.66 -0.40
CA TRP A 35 -4.93 4.99 0.84
C TRP A 35 -6.43 4.77 0.87
N ASP A 36 -6.84 3.52 1.10
CA ASP A 36 -8.26 3.18 1.25
C ASP A 36 -8.61 3.02 2.72
N PHE A 37 -9.65 3.72 3.15
CA PHE A 37 -10.12 3.77 4.52
C PHE A 37 -11.47 3.09 4.68
N ASP A 38 -11.66 2.39 5.81
CA ASP A 38 -12.99 1.97 6.24
C ASP A 38 -13.79 3.13 6.84
N LYS A 39 -15.04 2.87 7.19
CA LYS A 39 -15.95 3.83 7.85
C LYS A 39 -15.44 4.33 9.22
N ASN A 40 -14.45 3.69 9.81
CA ASN A 40 -13.83 4.07 11.07
C ASN A 40 -12.51 4.85 10.85
N ASN A 41 -12.22 5.23 9.60
CA ASN A 41 -11.00 5.92 9.19
C ASN A 41 -9.72 5.08 9.42
N GLN A 42 -9.83 3.76 9.32
CA GLN A 42 -8.71 2.83 9.39
C GLN A 42 -8.31 2.39 7.99
N VAL A 43 -7.00 2.33 7.71
CA VAL A 43 -6.53 1.86 6.41
C VAL A 43 -6.83 0.37 6.23
N VAL A 44 -7.51 0.04 5.15
CA VAL A 44 -7.84 -1.34 4.73
C VAL A 44 -7.12 -1.75 3.45
N GLY A 45 -6.67 -0.79 2.65
CA GLY A 45 -5.96 -1.02 1.40
C GLY A 45 -5.00 0.11 1.05
N VAL A 46 -4.04 -0.19 0.19
CA VAL A 46 -3.21 0.83 -0.48
C VAL A 46 -3.01 0.46 -1.94
N GLU A 47 -3.28 1.40 -2.83
CA GLU A 47 -3.00 1.31 -4.26
C GLU A 47 -1.77 2.15 -4.62
N ILE A 48 -0.85 1.54 -5.37
CA ILE A 48 0.36 2.18 -5.84
C ILE A 48 0.28 2.35 -7.34
N LEU A 49 0.27 3.61 -7.80
CA LEU A 49 0.20 3.99 -9.21
C LEU A 49 1.59 4.15 -9.82
N ASN A 50 1.64 4.03 -11.15
CA ASN A 50 2.87 4.04 -11.96
C ASN A 50 3.85 2.95 -11.50
N PHE A 51 3.31 1.78 -11.17
CA PHE A 51 4.02 0.73 -10.43
C PHE A 51 5.31 0.28 -11.13
N LYS A 52 5.30 0.17 -12.47
CA LYS A 52 6.49 -0.20 -13.27
C LYS A 52 7.63 0.81 -13.22
N TYR A 53 7.36 2.03 -12.75
CA TYR A 53 8.35 3.11 -12.71
C TYR A 53 8.86 3.41 -11.30
N ARG A 54 8.39 2.68 -10.29
CA ARG A 54 8.80 2.86 -8.89
C ARG A 54 9.97 1.96 -8.55
N THR A 55 10.97 2.53 -7.90
CA THR A 55 12.12 1.81 -7.35
C THR A 55 11.81 1.28 -5.95
N PRO A 56 12.47 0.19 -5.49
CA PRO A 56 12.37 -0.28 -4.10
C PRO A 56 12.55 0.83 -3.06
N ASP A 57 13.50 1.75 -3.28
CA ASP A 57 13.75 2.89 -2.40
C ASP A 57 12.57 3.87 -2.38
N GLU A 58 11.89 4.09 -3.49
CA GLU A 58 10.64 4.84 -3.51
C GLU A 58 9.57 4.14 -2.69
N PHE A 59 9.41 2.81 -2.78
CA PHE A 59 8.50 2.06 -1.90
C PHE A 59 8.87 2.17 -0.41
N PHE A 60 10.16 2.19 -0.07
CA PHE A 60 10.61 2.38 1.31
C PHE A 60 10.35 3.81 1.83
N ASN A 61 10.57 4.83 1.01
CA ASN A 61 10.24 6.22 1.37
C ASN A 61 8.72 6.43 1.52
N LEU A 62 7.92 5.66 0.78
CA LEU A 62 6.47 5.62 0.95
C LEU A 62 6.05 5.00 2.29
N ALA A 63 6.79 3.99 2.76
CA ALA A 63 6.57 3.42 4.09
C ALA A 63 6.84 4.44 5.21
N GLU A 64 7.80 5.36 5.04
CA GLU A 64 8.01 6.46 5.99
C GLU A 64 6.84 7.47 5.96
N ALA A 65 6.36 7.82 4.76
CA ALA A 65 5.18 8.69 4.61
C ALA A 65 3.89 8.06 5.19
N SER A 66 3.84 6.73 5.27
CA SER A 66 2.71 5.97 5.80
C SER A 66 2.64 5.90 7.34
N GLU A 67 3.62 6.46 8.06
CA GLU A 67 3.70 6.34 9.51
C GLU A 67 2.48 6.92 10.26
N SER A 68 1.78 7.89 9.65
CA SER A 68 0.56 8.50 10.20
C SER A 68 -0.70 7.66 9.98
N TYR A 69 -0.70 6.79 8.97
CA TYR A 69 -1.91 6.08 8.53
C TYR A 69 -1.97 4.62 9.00
N LEU A 70 -0.80 3.99 9.14
CA LEU A 70 -0.70 2.58 9.50
C LEU A 70 -0.50 2.39 11.00
N THR A 71 -1.12 1.35 11.55
CA THR A 71 -0.80 0.83 12.88
C THR A 71 0.61 0.21 12.93
N GLU A 72 1.21 0.08 14.11
CA GLU A 72 2.53 -0.55 14.26
C GLU A 72 2.58 -2.00 13.73
N GLU A 73 1.50 -2.77 13.91
CA GLU A 73 1.39 -4.11 13.35
C GLU A 73 1.42 -4.08 11.81
N GLN A 74 0.66 -3.15 11.20
CA GLN A 74 0.64 -2.96 9.75
C GLN A 74 2.00 -2.51 9.23
N LYS A 75 2.70 -1.60 9.92
CA LYS A 75 4.06 -1.16 9.54
C LYS A 75 5.04 -2.32 9.50
N ILE A 76 5.05 -3.17 10.54
CA ILE A 76 5.93 -4.33 10.61
C ILE A 76 5.61 -5.31 9.47
N ALA A 77 4.32 -5.62 9.27
CA ALA A 77 3.89 -6.54 8.22
C ALA A 77 4.22 -6.01 6.81
N PHE A 78 4.02 -4.71 6.57
CA PHE A 78 4.33 -4.07 5.31
C PHE A 78 5.84 -4.14 5.03
N ARG A 79 6.69 -3.75 5.98
CA ARG A 79 8.15 -3.85 5.84
C ARG A 79 8.62 -5.29 5.59
N ASP A 80 8.05 -6.27 6.32
CA ASP A 80 8.37 -7.69 6.14
C ASP A 80 8.00 -8.17 4.73
N PHE A 81 6.83 -7.78 4.20
CA PHE A 81 6.39 -8.11 2.85
C PHE A 81 7.39 -7.64 1.78
N PHE A 82 7.78 -6.35 1.81
CA PHE A 82 8.70 -5.79 0.80
C PHE A 82 10.13 -6.30 0.95
N SER A 83 10.54 -6.71 2.15
CA SER A 83 11.86 -7.33 2.34
C SER A 83 11.98 -8.75 1.75
N LYS A 84 10.85 -9.45 1.57
CA LYS A 84 10.80 -10.85 1.12
C LYS A 84 10.26 -11.01 -0.30
N THR A 85 9.52 -10.03 -0.79
CA THR A 85 8.89 -10.07 -2.10
C THR A 85 9.74 -9.26 -3.08
N PRO A 86 10.36 -9.89 -4.09
CA PRO A 86 11.02 -9.13 -5.15
C PRO A 86 9.95 -8.31 -5.86
N LEU A 87 10.09 -6.98 -5.80
CA LEU A 87 9.24 -6.10 -6.56
C LEU A 87 9.54 -6.27 -8.05
N PRO A 88 8.52 -6.26 -8.91
CA PRO A 88 8.73 -6.18 -10.35
C PRO A 88 9.48 -4.87 -10.65
N VAL A 89 10.74 -5.01 -11.04
CA VAL A 89 11.52 -3.94 -11.69
C VAL A 89 11.21 -3.90 -13.18
#